data_AF-A0A7T6XRQ2-F1
#
_entry.id   AF-A0A7T6XRQ2-F1
#
_cell.length_a   1.000
_cell.length_b   1.000
_cell.length_c   1.000
_cell.angle_alpha   90.00
_cell.angle_beta   90.00
_cell.angle_gamma   90.00
#
_symmetry.space_group_name_H-M   'P 1'
#
loop_
_entity.id
_entity.type
_entity.pdbx_description
1 polymer ?
#
loop_
_entity_poly.entity_id
_entity_poly.type
_entity_poly.pdbx_seq_one_letter_code
_entity_poly.pdbx_strand_id
1 'polypeptide(L)'
;MRGLLPQFISRQYRDGPFVLTLTDLHASSIFVDENWHITSLIDLEWVCSLPIELQTPPYWLTGRPIDDIEHGEHFDTFQEVMTEFITFFEEQEQILQTSDVSQAEIMRKSWDRGSFWYVQAVNSPTGLLRVFNEHIQRMFCENHCTQCVFDQTVSPYWSVGAEEFFQTKVKPEAECKERITKRFGEVEQKS
;
A
#
# COMPACT_ATOMS: atom_id res chain seq x y z
N MET A 1 -10.63 -7.34 -5.93
CA MET A 1 -9.57 -7.99 -5.12
C MET A 1 -9.72 -9.50 -4.95
N ARG A 2 -10.80 -10.06 -4.39
CA ARG A 2 -10.90 -11.52 -4.12
C ARG A 2 -10.65 -12.43 -5.33
N GLY A 3 -11.21 -12.09 -6.50
CA GLY A 3 -11.02 -12.88 -7.74
C GLY A 3 -9.56 -12.92 -8.25
N LEU A 4 -8.73 -11.96 -7.82
CA LEU A 4 -7.33 -11.87 -8.22
C LEU A 4 -6.38 -12.61 -7.26
N LEU A 5 -6.85 -13.04 -6.09
CA LEU A 5 -6.03 -13.70 -5.07
C LEU A 5 -5.12 -14.82 -5.62
N PRO A 6 -5.59 -15.72 -6.51
CA PRO A 6 -4.76 -16.80 -7.03
C PRO A 6 -3.58 -16.34 -7.92
N GLN A 7 -3.59 -15.09 -8.39
CA GLN A 7 -2.50 -14.49 -9.16
C GLN A 7 -1.39 -13.95 -8.25
N PHE A 8 -1.74 -13.60 -7.02
CA PHE A 8 -0.84 -12.91 -6.09
C PHE A 8 -0.35 -13.80 -4.94
N ILE A 9 -1.00 -14.93 -4.64
CA ILE A 9 -0.60 -15.79 -3.52
C ILE A 9 -0.34 -17.21 -4.03
N SER A 10 0.80 -17.80 -3.64
CA SER A 10 1.14 -19.17 -4.02
C SER A 10 0.22 -20.15 -3.32
N ARG A 11 -0.06 -21.26 -3.99
CA ARG A 11 -0.72 -22.38 -3.32
C ARG A 11 0.23 -23.16 -2.42
N GLN A 12 1.54 -23.02 -2.62
CA GLN A 12 2.58 -23.75 -1.90
C GLN A 12 2.53 -23.49 -0.40
N TYR A 13 2.25 -22.24 0.01
CA TYR A 13 2.32 -21.82 1.41
C TYR A 13 0.94 -21.61 2.06
N ARG A 14 -0.11 -22.13 1.42
CA ARG A 14 -1.50 -21.96 1.88
C ARG A 14 -1.72 -22.58 3.27
N ASP A 15 -1.06 -23.70 3.53
CA ASP A 15 -1.18 -24.46 4.77
C ASP A 15 0.02 -24.20 5.71
N GLY A 16 0.82 -23.17 5.43
CA GLY A 16 1.96 -22.73 6.23
C GLY A 16 3.30 -22.72 5.47
N PRO A 17 4.39 -22.36 6.16
CA PRO A 17 4.45 -22.00 7.58
C PRO A 17 3.75 -20.67 7.89
N PHE A 18 3.31 -20.51 9.14
CA PHE A 18 2.75 -19.27 9.68
C PHE A 18 3.78 -18.61 10.59
N VAL A 19 3.93 -17.30 10.46
CA VAL A 19 4.91 -16.49 11.17
C VAL A 19 4.18 -15.47 12.04
N LEU A 20 4.75 -15.15 13.21
CA LEU A 20 4.25 -14.08 14.07
C LEU A 20 4.61 -12.74 13.45
N THR A 21 3.61 -11.89 13.20
CA THR A 21 3.75 -10.63 12.45
C THR A 21 3.12 -9.49 13.22
N LEU A 22 3.86 -8.39 13.32
CA LEU A 22 3.36 -7.11 13.81
C LEU A 22 2.67 -6.39 12.65
N THR A 23 1.34 -6.48 12.57
CA THR A 23 0.60 -5.97 11.40
C THR A 23 0.47 -4.45 11.37
N ASP A 24 0.69 -3.80 12.52
CA ASP A 24 0.67 -2.34 12.65
C ASP A 24 2.05 -1.77 13.06
N LEU A 25 3.13 -2.43 12.65
CA LEU A 25 4.48 -1.94 12.90
C LEU A 25 4.74 -0.71 12.03
N HIS A 26 5.02 0.42 12.68
CA HIS A 26 5.32 1.69 12.03
C HIS A 26 6.51 2.39 12.71
N ALA A 27 7.07 3.43 12.07
CA ALA A 27 8.28 4.09 12.59
C ALA A 27 8.13 4.61 14.03
N SER A 28 6.98 5.16 14.40
CA SER A 28 6.71 5.61 15.78
C SER A 28 6.49 4.49 16.80
N SER A 29 6.38 3.22 16.38
CA SER A 29 6.39 2.08 17.30
C SER A 29 7.81 1.69 17.74
N ILE A 30 8.85 2.23 17.11
CA ILE A 30 10.25 1.81 17.30
C ILE A 30 11.02 2.93 18.01
N PHE A 31 11.54 2.62 19.20
CA PHE A 31 12.41 3.52 19.94
C PHE A 31 13.87 3.17 19.73
N VAL A 32 14.72 4.19 19.62
CA VAL A 32 16.16 4.04 19.43
C VAL A 32 16.94 4.87 20.43
N ASP A 33 18.18 4.44 20.73
CA ASP A 33 19.14 5.23 21.52
C ASP A 33 19.88 6.27 20.65
N GLU A 34 20.81 7.01 21.26
CA GLU A 34 21.64 8.02 20.57
C GLU A 34 22.51 7.44 19.44
N ASN A 35 22.74 6.12 19.43
CA ASN A 35 23.52 5.41 18.43
C ASN A 35 22.64 4.64 17.43
N TRP A 36 21.33 4.90 17.40
CA TRP A 36 20.35 4.23 16.54
C TRP A 36 20.11 2.74 16.83
N HIS A 37 20.51 2.24 18.01
CA HIS A 37 20.13 0.88 18.40
C HIS A 37 18.67 0.84 18.82
N ILE A 38 17.91 -0.15 18.33
CA ILE A 38 16.54 -0.39 18.75
C ILE A 38 16.53 -0.74 20.25
N THR A 39 15.86 0.07 21.06
CA THR A 39 15.77 -0.09 22.51
C THR A 39 14.44 -0.68 22.95
N SER A 40 13.36 -0.41 22.22
CA SER A 40 12.02 -0.89 22.55
C SER A 40 11.09 -0.87 21.34
N LEU A 41 10.16 -1.82 21.33
CA LEU A 41 8.99 -1.81 20.46
C LEU A 41 7.75 -1.60 21.34
N ILE A 42 6.88 -0.67 20.94
CA ILE A 42 5.59 -0.43 21.60
C ILE A 42 4.44 -0.85 20.68
N ASP A 43 3.21 -0.73 21.18
CA ASP A 43 2.00 -0.89 20.37
C ASP A 43 1.85 -2.30 19.74
N LEU A 44 2.08 -3.33 20.56
CA LEU A 44 2.08 -4.73 20.14
C LEU A 44 0.69 -5.38 20.18
N GLU A 45 -0.39 -4.60 20.26
CA GLU A 45 -1.75 -5.14 20.34
C GLU A 45 -2.22 -5.78 19.02
N TRP A 46 -1.59 -5.40 17.89
CA TRP A 46 -1.86 -5.92 16.55
C TRP A 46 -0.81 -6.95 16.10
N VAL A 47 -0.64 -8.00 16.92
CA VAL A 47 0.17 -9.17 16.58
C VAL A 47 -0.72 -10.28 16.00
N CYS A 48 -0.35 -10.81 14.84
CA CYS A 48 -1.08 -11.90 14.18
C CYS A 48 -0.15 -13.06 13.78
N SER A 49 -0.68 -14.28 13.71
CA SER A 49 0.00 -15.37 13.02
C SER A 49 -0.49 -15.42 11.58
N LEU A 50 0.39 -15.08 10.63
CA LEU A 50 0.05 -14.95 9.21
C LEU A 50 0.84 -15.93 8.35
N PRO A 51 0.32 -16.38 7.19
CA PRO A 51 1.11 -17.12 6.23
C PRO A 51 2.41 -16.39 5.89
N ILE A 52 3.49 -17.15 5.72
CA ILE A 52 4.83 -16.61 5.43
C ILE A 52 4.86 -15.70 4.19
N GLU A 53 4.00 -15.94 3.18
CA GLU A 53 3.90 -15.09 1.98
C GLU A 53 3.36 -13.68 2.26
N LEU A 54 2.72 -13.47 3.42
CA LEU A 54 2.25 -12.15 3.85
C LEU A 54 3.33 -11.36 4.59
N GLN A 55 4.52 -11.94 4.82
CA GLN A 55 5.65 -11.16 5.30
C GLN A 55 6.14 -10.26 4.16
N THR A 56 5.84 -8.98 4.27
CA THR A 56 6.30 -7.96 3.32
C THR A 56 7.17 -6.94 4.03
N PRO A 57 8.17 -6.36 3.36
CA PRO A 57 8.89 -5.22 3.92
C PRO A 57 7.93 -4.09 4.29
N PRO A 58 8.23 -3.27 5.31
CA PRO A 58 7.40 -2.14 5.67
C PRO A 58 7.39 -1.07 4.56
N TYR A 59 6.20 -0.69 4.08
CA TYR A 59 6.08 0.29 2.99
C TYR A 59 6.56 1.69 3.39
N TRP A 60 6.54 2.01 4.68
CA TRP A 60 6.88 3.33 5.22
C TRP A 60 8.39 3.58 5.30
N LEU A 61 9.24 2.66 4.84
CA LEU A 61 10.70 2.84 4.83
C LEU A 61 11.17 4.06 4.02
N THR A 62 10.42 4.45 2.98
CA THR A 62 10.68 5.67 2.21
C THR A 62 10.02 6.92 2.79
N GLY A 63 9.33 6.80 3.93
CA GLY A 63 8.55 7.89 4.54
C GLY A 63 7.29 8.27 3.77
N ARG A 64 6.91 7.49 2.75
CA ARG A 64 5.70 7.73 1.94
C ARG A 64 4.55 6.84 2.39
N PRO A 65 3.31 7.36 2.35
CA PRO A 65 2.15 6.49 2.49
C PRO A 65 2.03 5.60 1.25
N ILE A 66 1.46 4.40 1.43
CA ILE A 66 1.36 3.38 0.37
C ILE A 66 0.64 3.87 -0.88
N ASP A 67 -0.32 4.77 -0.72
CA ASP A 67 -1.10 5.33 -1.81
C ASP A 67 -0.38 6.46 -2.55
N ASP A 68 0.83 6.85 -2.14
CA ASP A 68 1.62 7.90 -2.79
C ASP A 68 2.93 7.35 -3.42
N ILE A 69 2.97 6.06 -3.72
CA ILE A 69 4.11 5.40 -4.37
C ILE A 69 3.81 5.23 -5.87
N GLU A 70 3.70 6.33 -6.60
CA GLU A 70 3.39 6.30 -8.05
C GLU A 70 4.60 5.91 -8.90
N HIS A 71 4.34 5.35 -10.10
CA HIS A 71 5.40 5.04 -11.06
C HIS A 71 6.20 6.29 -11.44
N GLY A 72 7.51 6.12 -11.57
CA GLY A 72 8.48 7.20 -11.73
C GLY A 72 9.45 7.21 -10.55
N GLU A 73 9.98 8.39 -10.21
CA GLU A 73 11.03 8.55 -9.19
C GLU A 73 10.66 7.91 -7.84
N HIS A 74 9.40 8.00 -7.42
CA HIS A 74 8.95 7.46 -6.12
C HIS A 74 8.94 5.94 -6.10
N PHE A 75 8.42 5.31 -7.16
CA PHE A 75 8.48 3.86 -7.33
C PHE A 75 9.93 3.37 -7.49
N ASP A 76 10.76 4.08 -8.24
CA ASP A 76 12.18 3.70 -8.44
C ASP A 76 12.93 3.72 -7.11
N THR A 77 12.79 4.79 -6.32
CA THR A 77 13.35 4.90 -4.96
C THR A 77 12.83 3.79 -4.06
N PHE A 78 11.52 3.52 -4.12
CA PHE A 78 10.90 2.47 -3.31
C PHE A 78 11.47 1.10 -3.67
N GLN A 79 11.62 0.79 -4.96
CA GLN A 79 12.18 -0.46 -5.43
C GLN A 79 13.62 -0.67 -4.96
N GLU A 80 14.45 0.39 -4.94
CA GLU A 80 15.81 0.34 -4.39
C GLU A 80 15.81 -0.03 -2.90
N VAL A 81 15.00 0.66 -2.10
CA VAL A 81 14.85 0.39 -0.65
C VAL A 81 14.33 -1.02 -0.38
N MET A 82 13.36 -1.50 -1.18
CA MET A 82 12.83 -2.85 -1.06
C MET A 82 13.90 -3.91 -1.38
N THR A 83 14.71 -3.66 -2.40
CA THR A 83 15.82 -4.54 -2.79
C THR A 83 16.88 -4.59 -1.70
N GLU A 84 17.26 -3.44 -1.14
CA GLU A 84 18.18 -3.34 -0.02
C GLU A 84 17.66 -4.09 1.21
N PHE A 85 16.40 -3.85 1.58
CA PHE A 85 15.77 -4.53 2.72
C PHE A 85 15.80 -6.05 2.57
N ILE A 86 15.36 -6.58 1.43
CA ILE A 86 15.33 -8.03 1.20
C ILE A 86 16.74 -8.62 1.24
N THR A 87 17.73 -7.89 0.70
CA THR A 87 19.14 -8.32 0.71
C THR A 87 19.69 -8.38 2.13
N PHE A 88 19.50 -7.33 2.92
CA PHE A 88 19.92 -7.32 4.33
C PHE A 88 19.19 -8.39 5.16
N PHE A 89 17.89 -8.57 4.91
CA PHE A 89 17.11 -9.62 5.55
C PHE A 89 17.68 -11.01 5.25
N GLU A 90 18.07 -11.27 4.00
CA GLU A 90 18.70 -12.53 3.59
C GLU A 90 20.02 -12.79 4.34
N GLU A 91 20.86 -11.77 4.48
CA GLU A 91 22.11 -11.87 5.25
C GLU A 91 21.85 -12.22 6.72
N GLN A 92 20.87 -11.56 7.36
CA GLN A 92 20.51 -11.84 8.75
C GLN A 92 19.89 -13.23 8.90
N GLU A 93 19.07 -13.67 7.93
CA GLU A 93 18.49 -15.01 7.91
C GLU A 93 19.57 -16.10 7.89
N GLN A 94 20.63 -15.91 7.09
CA GLN A 94 21.77 -16.84 7.01
C GLN A 94 22.60 -16.90 8.29
N ILE A 95 22.78 -15.75 8.98
CA ILE A 95 23.51 -15.68 10.25
C ILE A 95 22.73 -16.39 11.37
N LEU A 96 21.41 -16.15 11.44
CA LEU A 96 20.57 -16.63 12.52
C LEU A 96 20.11 -18.09 12.33
N GLN A 97 20.14 -18.62 11.10
CA GLN A 97 19.73 -20.00 10.74
C GLN A 97 18.35 -20.36 11.32
N THR A 98 17.39 -19.43 11.21
CA THR A 98 16.12 -19.49 11.95
C THR A 98 15.11 -20.54 11.46
N SER A 99 15.25 -21.01 10.21
CA SER A 99 14.23 -21.83 9.54
C SER A 99 14.82 -22.56 8.34
N ASP A 100 14.28 -23.74 8.02
CA ASP A 100 14.59 -24.49 6.79
C ASP A 100 14.02 -23.80 5.53
N VAL A 101 13.02 -22.93 5.71
CA VAL A 101 12.40 -22.15 4.66
C VAL A 101 12.97 -20.73 4.66
N SER A 102 13.54 -20.30 3.53
CA SER A 102 14.01 -18.93 3.36
C SER A 102 12.85 -17.96 3.18
N GLN A 103 12.64 -17.11 4.19
CA GLN A 103 11.70 -15.99 4.14
C GLN A 103 12.17 -14.94 3.13
N ALA A 104 13.47 -14.69 3.01
CA ALA A 104 13.99 -13.72 2.04
C ALA A 104 13.66 -14.12 0.60
N GLU A 105 13.84 -15.40 0.26
CA GLU A 105 13.50 -15.93 -1.07
C GLU A 105 11.99 -15.82 -1.34
N ILE A 106 11.15 -16.13 -0.35
CA ILE A 106 9.70 -15.98 -0.45
C ILE A 106 9.32 -14.52 -0.66
N MET A 107 9.89 -13.61 0.12
CA MET A 107 9.64 -12.18 0.04
C MET A 107 10.02 -11.62 -1.33
N ARG A 108 11.16 -12.05 -1.90
CA ARG A 108 11.58 -11.70 -3.26
C ARG A 108 10.60 -12.20 -4.32
N LYS A 109 10.18 -13.47 -4.25
CA LYS A 109 9.16 -14.02 -5.15
C LYS A 109 7.81 -13.32 -5.03
N SER A 110 7.42 -12.94 -3.82
CA SER A 110 6.21 -12.15 -3.54
C SER A 110 6.31 -10.74 -4.12
N TRP A 111 7.48 -10.12 -4.03
CA TRP A 111 7.75 -8.82 -4.67
C TRP A 111 7.62 -8.91 -6.19
N ASP A 112 8.33 -9.86 -6.82
CA ASP A 112 8.33 -10.04 -8.29
C ASP A 112 6.93 -10.35 -8.85
N ARG A 113 6.11 -11.06 -8.07
CA ARG A 113 4.72 -11.38 -8.46
C ARG A 113 3.76 -10.20 -8.27
N GLY A 114 4.16 -9.13 -7.59
CA GLY A 114 3.28 -8.03 -7.19
C GLY A 114 2.38 -8.37 -5.99
N SER A 115 2.68 -9.44 -5.25
CA SER A 115 1.95 -9.83 -4.03
C SER A 115 1.99 -8.74 -2.98
N PHE A 116 3.10 -8.00 -2.89
CA PHE A 116 3.25 -6.82 -2.05
C PHE A 116 2.07 -5.86 -2.24
N TRP A 117 1.84 -5.40 -3.48
CA TRP A 117 0.78 -4.44 -3.80
C TRP A 117 -0.60 -4.99 -3.49
N TYR A 118 -0.83 -6.27 -3.76
CA TYR A 118 -2.08 -6.93 -3.42
C TYR A 118 -2.36 -6.92 -1.92
N VAL A 119 -1.38 -7.33 -1.11
CA VAL A 119 -1.50 -7.40 0.35
C VAL A 119 -1.70 -6.01 0.93
N GLN A 120 -0.91 -5.03 0.50
CA GLN A 120 -1.03 -3.66 0.97
C GLN A 120 -2.36 -3.00 0.58
N ALA A 121 -2.85 -3.24 -0.65
CA ALA A 121 -4.17 -2.75 -1.06
C ALA A 121 -5.29 -3.32 -0.19
N VAL A 122 -5.25 -4.62 0.13
CA VAL A 122 -6.29 -5.26 0.96
C VAL A 122 -6.24 -4.78 2.41
N ASN A 123 -5.05 -4.47 2.92
CA ASN A 123 -4.85 -4.01 4.31
C ASN A 123 -5.04 -2.49 4.49
N SER A 124 -5.10 -1.70 3.40
CA SER A 124 -5.28 -0.25 3.45
C SER A 124 -6.62 0.15 2.82
N PRO A 125 -7.68 0.35 3.61
CA PRO A 125 -8.99 0.77 3.08
C PRO A 125 -8.92 2.09 2.31
N THR A 126 -8.10 3.03 2.75
CA THR A 126 -7.90 4.33 2.10
C THR A 126 -7.02 4.21 0.85
N GLY A 127 -6.00 3.35 0.88
CA GLY A 127 -5.08 3.17 -0.24
C GLY A 127 -5.56 2.20 -1.32
N LEU A 128 -6.55 1.34 -1.03
CA LEU A 128 -6.98 0.26 -1.91
C LEU A 128 -7.21 0.70 -3.37
N LEU A 129 -7.97 1.78 -3.59
CA LEU A 129 -8.28 2.23 -4.95
C LEU A 129 -7.03 2.73 -5.69
N ARG A 130 -6.20 3.54 -5.01
CA ARG A 130 -5.00 4.12 -5.63
C ARG A 130 -3.96 3.05 -5.90
N VAL A 131 -3.68 2.16 -4.93
CA VAL A 131 -2.76 1.02 -5.11
C VAL A 131 -3.27 0.06 -6.20
N PHE A 132 -4.59 -0.17 -6.27
CA PHE A 132 -5.17 -1.00 -7.32
C PHE A 132 -4.95 -0.38 -8.70
N ASN A 133 -5.30 0.90 -8.89
CA ASN A 133 -5.18 1.57 -10.17
C ASN A 133 -3.73 1.72 -10.62
N GLU A 134 -2.84 2.05 -9.68
CA GLU A 134 -1.44 2.35 -9.94
C GLU A 134 -0.62 1.08 -10.21
N HIS A 135 -0.74 0.06 -9.36
CA HIS A 135 0.13 -1.12 -9.42
C HIS A 135 -0.58 -2.37 -9.94
N ILE A 136 -1.76 -2.69 -9.41
CA ILE A 136 -2.41 -3.98 -9.69
C ILE A 136 -3.03 -4.01 -11.08
N GLN A 137 -3.77 -2.98 -11.45
CA GLN A 137 -4.43 -2.87 -12.75
C GLN A 137 -3.41 -2.89 -13.89
N ARG A 138 -2.27 -2.21 -13.71
CA ARG A 138 -1.18 -2.15 -14.69
C ARG A 138 -0.66 -3.52 -15.07
N MET A 139 -0.61 -4.46 -14.12
CA MET A 139 -0.15 -5.84 -14.36
C MET A 139 -1.08 -6.64 -15.29
N PHE A 140 -2.35 -6.25 -15.41
CA PHE A 140 -3.33 -6.93 -16.28
C PHE A 140 -3.63 -6.14 -17.55
N CYS A 141 -3.74 -4.81 -17.46
CA CYS A 141 -4.03 -3.95 -18.59
C CYS A 141 -3.57 -2.52 -18.32
N GLU A 142 -2.35 -2.18 -18.78
CA GLU A 142 -1.76 -0.85 -18.66
C GLU A 142 -2.60 0.25 -19.35
N ASN A 143 -3.28 -0.07 -20.45
CA ASN A 143 -4.14 0.89 -21.16
C ASN A 143 -5.28 1.41 -20.27
N HIS A 144 -5.78 0.60 -19.33
CA HIS A 144 -6.85 1.04 -18.42
C HIS A 144 -6.35 2.05 -17.38
N CYS A 145 -5.05 2.15 -17.10
CA CYS A 145 -4.51 3.13 -16.15
C CYS A 145 -4.60 4.57 -16.68
N THR A 146 -4.70 4.76 -18.00
CA THR A 146 -4.87 6.09 -18.62
C THR A 146 -6.33 6.42 -18.94
N GLN A 147 -7.25 5.51 -18.63
CA GLN A 147 -8.67 5.64 -18.94
C GLN A 147 -9.50 5.64 -17.66
N CYS A 148 -10.58 6.42 -17.63
CA CYS A 148 -11.56 6.35 -16.54
C CYS A 148 -12.53 5.15 -16.70
N VAL A 149 -12.12 4.04 -17.35
CA VAL A 149 -13.00 2.90 -17.64
C VAL A 149 -13.53 2.30 -16.34
N PHE A 150 -12.68 2.16 -15.32
CA PHE A 150 -13.11 1.66 -14.02
C PHE A 150 -14.18 2.57 -13.42
N ASP A 151 -13.91 3.87 -13.29
CA ASP A 151 -14.83 4.86 -12.71
C ASP A 151 -16.16 4.93 -13.47
N GLN A 152 -16.11 4.93 -14.81
CA GLN A 152 -17.29 4.91 -15.66
C GLN A 152 -18.12 3.63 -15.47
N THR A 153 -17.45 2.50 -15.24
CA THR A 153 -18.12 1.21 -15.04
C THR A 153 -18.73 1.10 -13.65
N VAL A 154 -18.03 1.55 -12.60
CA VAL A 154 -18.46 1.37 -11.21
C VAL A 154 -19.36 2.47 -10.67
N SER A 155 -19.23 3.71 -11.17
CA SER A 155 -19.99 4.86 -10.67
C SER A 155 -21.52 4.68 -10.67
N PRO A 156 -22.15 3.99 -11.64
CA PRO A 156 -23.60 3.75 -11.60
C PRO A 156 -24.04 2.85 -10.43
N TYR A 157 -23.13 2.06 -9.86
CA TYR A 157 -23.41 1.13 -8.77
C TYR A 157 -23.21 1.73 -7.37
N TRP A 158 -22.76 2.98 -7.26
CA TRP A 158 -22.49 3.61 -5.95
C TRP A 158 -23.77 3.91 -5.17
N SER A 159 -24.89 4.14 -5.86
CA SER A 159 -26.21 4.24 -5.26
C SER A 159 -27.30 4.00 -6.31
N VAL A 160 -28.51 3.68 -5.86
CA VAL A 160 -29.67 3.70 -6.76
C VAL A 160 -29.90 5.14 -7.23
N GLY A 161 -29.84 5.37 -8.55
CA GLY A 161 -29.93 6.72 -9.12
C GLY A 161 -28.65 7.54 -8.99
N ALA A 162 -27.48 6.89 -9.04
CA ALA A 162 -26.18 7.55 -8.87
C ALA A 162 -26.01 8.83 -9.72
N GLU A 163 -26.44 8.82 -10.99
CA GLU A 163 -26.37 10.01 -11.86
C GLU A 163 -27.13 11.21 -11.29
N GLU A 164 -28.38 11.01 -10.85
CA GLU A 164 -29.18 12.08 -10.24
C GLU A 164 -28.55 12.59 -8.94
N PHE A 165 -27.98 11.68 -8.15
CA PHE A 165 -27.23 12.00 -6.95
C PHE A 165 -25.98 12.86 -7.25
N PHE A 166 -25.19 12.49 -8.27
CA PHE A 166 -24.02 13.26 -8.69
C PHE A 166 -24.42 14.66 -9.16
N GLN A 167 -25.42 14.78 -10.04
CA GLN A 167 -25.89 16.09 -10.52
C GLN A 167 -26.39 17.00 -9.38
N THR A 168 -27.00 16.40 -8.36
CA THR A 168 -27.47 17.12 -7.16
C THR A 168 -26.32 17.60 -6.27
N LYS A 169 -25.18 16.90 -6.25
CA LYS A 169 -23.99 17.24 -5.45
C LYS A 169 -23.00 18.16 -6.15
N VAL A 170 -22.89 18.08 -7.48
CA VAL A 170 -21.97 18.90 -8.30
C VAL A 170 -22.35 20.39 -8.27
N LYS A 171 -23.64 20.72 -8.32
CA LYS A 171 -24.11 22.11 -8.26
C LYS A 171 -23.70 22.84 -6.96
N PRO A 172 -24.00 22.29 -5.75
CA PRO A 172 -23.55 22.90 -4.49
C PRO A 172 -22.03 22.97 -4.34
N GLU A 173 -21.28 22.02 -4.88
CA GLU A 173 -19.81 22.02 -4.79
C GLU A 173 -19.20 23.20 -5.56
N ALA A 174 -19.69 23.46 -6.79
CA ALA A 174 -19.23 24.59 -7.60
C ALA A 174 -19.53 25.93 -6.90
N GLU A 175 -20.75 26.09 -6.36
CA GLU A 175 -21.14 27.27 -5.59
C GLU A 175 -20.31 27.41 -4.29
N CYS A 176 -19.97 26.30 -3.64
CA CYS A 176 -19.13 26.30 -2.45
C CYS A 176 -17.69 26.71 -2.78
N LYS A 177 -17.10 26.15 -3.85
CA LYS A 177 -15.76 26.52 -4.34
C LYS A 177 -15.70 27.99 -4.71
N GLU A 178 -16.70 28.50 -5.43
CA GLU A 178 -16.79 29.93 -5.76
C GLU A 178 -16.89 30.81 -4.50
N ARG A 179 -17.68 30.40 -3.51
CA ARG A 179 -17.76 31.10 -2.21
C ARG A 179 -16.45 31.06 -1.42
N ILE A 180 -15.70 29.96 -1.47
CA ILE A 180 -14.38 29.84 -0.84
C ILE A 180 -13.39 30.74 -1.56
N THR A 181 -13.30 30.68 -2.90
CA THR A 181 -12.43 31.54 -3.70
C THR A 181 -12.75 33.02 -3.49
N LYS A 182 -14.04 33.39 -3.39
CA LYS A 182 -14.43 34.78 -3.09
C LYS A 182 -14.06 35.22 -1.67
N ARG A 183 -14.14 34.33 -0.68
CA ARG A 183 -13.81 34.66 0.72
C ARG A 183 -12.32 34.69 1.01
N PHE A 184 -11.53 33.88 0.30
CA PHE A 184 -10.10 33.70 0.59
C PHE A 184 -9.17 34.23 -0.52
N GLY A 185 -9.68 34.50 -1.73
CA GLY A 185 -8.92 35.13 -2.81
C GLY A 185 -8.66 36.62 -2.62
N GLU A 186 -9.35 37.29 -1.70
CA GLU A 186 -9.13 38.71 -1.35
C GLU A 186 -7.99 38.90 -0.33
N VAL A 187 -7.43 37.81 0.23
CA VAL A 187 -6.37 37.89 1.27
C VAL A 187 -4.96 38.04 0.67
N GLU A 188 -4.76 37.74 -0.61
CA GLU A 188 -3.43 37.82 -1.27
C GLU A 188 -3.14 39.17 -1.98
N GLN A 189 -4.08 40.13 -2.02
CA GLN A 189 -3.85 41.45 -2.64
C GLN A 189 -3.47 42.57 -1.65
N LYS A 190 -3.10 42.23 -0.42
CA LYS A 190 -2.47 43.17 0.52
C LYS A 190 -1.15 42.62 1.05
N SER A 191 -0.11 42.67 0.22
CA SER A 191 1.26 42.91 0.69
C SER A 191 2.08 43.63 -0.36
#